data_AF-A0A425WEX0-F1
#
_entry.id   AF-A0A425WEX0-F1
#
_cell.length_a   1.000
_cell.length_b   1.000
_cell.length_c   1.000
_cell.angle_alpha   90.00
_cell.angle_beta   90.00
_cell.angle_gamma   90.00
#
_symmetry.space_group_name_H-M   'P 1'
#
loop_
_entity.id
_entity.type
_entity.pdbx_description
1 polymer ?
#
loop_
_entity_poly.entity_id
_entity_poly.type
_entity_poly.pdbx_seq_one_letter_code
_entity_poly.pdbx_strand_id
1 'polypeptide(L)'
;LEQKRGAYHTSDAGHLKLQGIPCFDALITPQGKPFTVMLADQFTINWDTNTLSLEFDNTDKEGAGAGRTKRSEVVSDLEELHIVADYSSVEIFIKDSSLSFTTRYYPDQYWVDFVGDPTSVLKLWELNCTQPQ
;
A
#
# COMPACT_ATOMS: atom_id res chain seq x y z
N LEU A 1 -16.19 -6.87 -0.11
CA LEU A 1 -15.42 -5.61 -0.11
C LEU A 1 -16.23 -4.47 -0.74
N GLU A 2 -16.83 -4.66 -1.91
CA GLU A 2 -17.58 -3.59 -2.61
C GLU A 2 -18.69 -2.92 -1.77
N GLN A 3 -19.42 -3.68 -0.95
CA GLN A 3 -20.47 -3.12 -0.07
C GLN A 3 -19.93 -2.28 1.11
N LYS A 4 -18.62 -2.30 1.37
CA LYS A 4 -17.95 -1.53 2.44
C LYS A 4 -17.13 -0.35 1.93
N ARG A 5 -17.06 -0.16 0.60
CA ARG A 5 -16.32 0.93 -0.03
C ARG A 5 -17.09 2.25 0.16
N GLY A 6 -16.42 3.21 0.77
CA GLY A 6 -16.87 4.59 0.97
C GLY A 6 -16.39 5.49 -0.15
N ALA A 7 -15.71 6.60 0.21
CA ALA A 7 -15.18 7.55 -0.75
C ALA A 7 -14.20 6.89 -1.74
N TYR A 8 -14.23 7.35 -2.98
CA TYR A 8 -13.38 6.88 -4.07
C TYR A 8 -12.39 7.96 -4.48
N HIS A 9 -11.14 7.57 -4.65
CA HIS A 9 -10.03 8.41 -5.05
C HIS A 9 -9.26 7.74 -6.19
N THR A 10 -8.66 8.55 -7.06
CA THR A 10 -7.78 8.07 -8.12
C THR A 10 -6.59 9.00 -8.22
N SER A 11 -5.42 8.45 -8.55
CA SER A 11 -4.24 9.26 -8.84
C SER A 11 -4.46 10.16 -10.05
N ASP A 12 -3.89 11.36 -10.00
CA ASP A 12 -3.80 12.29 -11.12
C ASP A 12 -2.34 12.37 -11.58
N ALA A 13 -2.09 12.14 -12.86
CA ALA A 13 -0.75 12.11 -13.46
C ALA A 13 0.30 11.33 -12.63
N GLY A 14 -0.06 10.14 -12.12
CA GLY A 14 0.85 9.28 -11.36
C GLY A 14 1.00 9.64 -9.87
N HIS A 15 0.21 10.60 -9.36
CA HIS A 15 0.30 11.05 -7.98
C HIS A 15 -1.03 10.95 -7.24
N LEU A 16 -1.01 10.49 -6.00
CA LEU A 16 -2.14 10.58 -5.07
C LEU A 16 -1.61 10.80 -3.66
N LYS A 17 -2.14 11.80 -2.94
CA LYS A 17 -1.83 11.99 -1.52
C LYS A 17 -3.11 12.21 -0.72
N LEU A 18 -3.38 11.34 0.23
CA LEU A 18 -4.58 11.38 1.06
C LEU A 18 -4.21 11.31 2.54
N GLN A 19 -4.83 12.16 3.35
CA GLN A 19 -4.62 12.21 4.81
C GLN A 19 -5.84 11.64 5.53
N GLY A 20 -5.63 11.06 6.71
CA GLY A 20 -6.70 10.53 7.55
C GLY A 20 -7.34 9.24 7.01
N ILE A 21 -6.60 8.42 6.26
CA ILE A 21 -7.10 7.19 5.62
C ILE A 21 -6.53 5.95 6.32
N PRO A 22 -7.14 5.48 7.43
CA PRO A 22 -6.62 4.32 8.16
C PRO A 22 -6.92 2.98 7.47
N CYS A 23 -8.02 2.93 6.72
CA CYS A 23 -8.50 1.69 6.13
C CYS A 23 -8.91 1.94 4.69
N PHE A 24 -8.38 1.13 3.79
CA PHE A 24 -8.61 1.31 2.37
C PHE A 24 -8.43 0.01 1.61
N ASP A 25 -9.00 0.00 0.41
CA ASP A 25 -8.85 -1.00 -0.62
C ASP A 25 -8.29 -0.25 -1.85
N ALA A 26 -7.10 -0.60 -2.31
CA ALA A 26 -6.42 0.10 -3.39
C ALA A 26 -5.91 -0.85 -4.47
N LEU A 27 -6.12 -0.48 -5.73
CA LEU A 27 -5.62 -1.17 -6.92
C LEU A 27 -4.63 -0.26 -7.65
N ILE A 28 -3.46 -0.80 -7.98
CA ILE A 28 -2.41 -0.10 -8.72
C ILE A 28 -2.16 -0.82 -10.03
N THR A 29 -2.28 -0.10 -11.14
CA THR A 29 -1.94 -0.59 -12.48
C THR A 29 -0.74 0.22 -13.00
N PRO A 30 0.49 -0.32 -12.90
CA PRO A 30 1.71 0.47 -13.07
C PRO A 30 2.17 0.64 -14.54
N GLN A 31 1.48 0.06 -15.52
CA GLN A 31 1.83 0.16 -16.95
C GLN A 31 3.31 -0.21 -17.27
N GLY A 32 3.87 -1.18 -16.54
CA GLY A 32 5.28 -1.58 -16.69
C GLY A 32 6.30 -0.54 -16.20
N LYS A 33 5.88 0.42 -15.37
CA LYS A 33 6.73 1.48 -14.80
C LYS A 33 6.85 1.34 -13.28
N PRO A 34 7.95 1.80 -12.69
CA PRO A 34 8.13 1.72 -11.25
C PRO A 34 7.15 2.64 -10.51
N PHE A 35 6.86 2.29 -9.26
CA PHE A 35 6.09 3.14 -8.36
C PHE A 35 6.48 2.92 -6.90
N THR A 36 6.07 3.88 -6.07
CA THR A 36 6.17 3.85 -4.61
C THR A 36 4.81 4.18 -4.01
N VAL A 37 4.44 3.44 -2.96
CA VAL A 37 3.38 3.79 -2.02
C VAL A 37 4.01 3.92 -0.64
N MET A 38 3.80 5.06 0.01
CA MET A 38 4.25 5.31 1.36
C MET A 38 3.02 5.46 2.27
N LEU A 39 3.02 4.71 3.37
CA LEU A 39 1.98 4.76 4.39
C LEU A 39 2.55 5.39 5.66
N ALA A 40 1.96 6.51 6.06
CA ALA A 40 2.32 7.33 7.22
C ALA A 40 3.83 7.60 7.42
N ASP A 41 4.58 7.89 6.35
CA ASP A 41 6.05 8.02 6.34
C ASP A 41 6.85 6.81 6.84
N GLN A 42 6.18 5.72 7.25
CA GLN A 42 6.80 4.66 8.03
C GLN A 42 6.84 3.30 7.34
N PHE A 43 5.97 3.09 6.35
CA PHE A 43 5.92 1.83 5.61
C PHE A 43 5.87 2.08 4.11
N THR A 44 6.90 1.62 3.40
CA THR A 44 7.08 1.84 1.98
C THR A 44 6.89 0.54 1.20
N ILE A 45 6.04 0.59 0.18
CA ILE A 45 5.86 -0.46 -0.82
C ILE A 45 6.42 0.10 -2.13
N ASN A 46 7.42 -0.55 -2.70
CA ASN A 46 8.10 -0.11 -3.92
C ASN A 46 8.17 -1.26 -4.92
N TRP A 47 7.92 -0.95 -6.19
CA TRP A 47 8.19 -1.87 -7.29
C TRP A 47 9.12 -1.21 -8.30
N ASP A 48 10.28 -1.82 -8.55
CA ASP A 48 11.33 -1.28 -9.42
C ASP A 48 11.31 -1.85 -10.85
N THR A 49 10.17 -2.44 -11.27
CA THR A 49 9.95 -3.24 -12.49
C THR A 49 10.41 -4.69 -12.46
N ASN A 50 11.14 -5.11 -11.43
CA ASN A 50 11.55 -6.51 -11.26
C ASN A 50 11.36 -7.05 -9.84
N THR A 51 11.36 -6.17 -8.84
CA THR A 51 11.35 -6.52 -7.43
C THR A 51 10.28 -5.71 -6.73
N LEU A 52 9.35 -6.40 -6.05
CA LEU A 52 8.43 -5.77 -5.12
C LEU A 52 9.06 -5.81 -3.73
N SER A 53 9.23 -4.65 -3.09
CA SER A 53 9.81 -4.52 -1.75
C SER A 53 8.86 -3.80 -0.80
N LEU A 54 8.78 -4.30 0.43
CA LEU A 54 8.01 -3.75 1.54
C LEU A 54 9.01 -3.45 2.67
N GLU A 55 9.08 -2.21 3.13
CA GLU A 55 10.15 -1.74 4.02
C GLU A 55 9.61 -0.78 5.08
N PHE A 56 9.98 -1.00 6.34
CA PHE A 56 9.75 -0.05 7.43
C PHE A 56 10.94 0.90 7.56
N ASP A 57 10.66 2.19 7.78
CA ASP A 57 11.67 3.23 7.98
C ASP A 57 12.45 3.05 9.30
N ASN A 58 11.74 2.63 10.35
CA ASN A 58 12.25 2.33 11.68
C ASN A 58 12.02 0.86 12.03
N THR A 59 13.13 0.16 12.27
CA THR A 59 13.14 -1.28 12.57
C THR A 59 13.14 -1.61 14.06
N ASP A 60 13.05 -0.60 14.93
CA ASP A 60 12.95 -0.77 16.38
C ASP A 60 11.61 -1.41 16.77
N LYS A 61 11.57 -2.05 17.94
CA LYS A 61 10.34 -2.68 18.48
C LYS A 61 9.24 -1.68 18.79
N GLU A 62 9.61 -0.43 19.07
CA GLU A 62 8.69 0.66 19.36
C GLU A 62 8.27 1.44 18.10
N GLY A 63 8.86 1.15 16.93
CA GLY A 63 8.44 1.74 15.65
C GLY A 63 7.18 1.07 15.09
N ALA A 64 6.56 1.66 14.05
CA ALA A 64 5.31 1.13 13.48
C ALA A 64 5.43 -0.30 12.94
N GLY A 65 6.62 -0.75 12.56
CA GLY A 65 6.89 -2.12 12.14
C GLY A 65 7.01 -3.12 13.29
N ALA A 66 7.14 -2.65 14.54
CA ALA A 66 7.36 -3.45 15.75
C ALA A 66 8.46 -4.51 15.57
N GLY A 67 9.65 -4.09 15.10
CA GLY A 67 10.78 -4.99 14.81
C GLY A 67 10.85 -5.55 13.39
N ARG A 68 9.88 -5.24 12.53
CA ARG A 68 9.89 -5.64 11.11
C ARG A 68 10.82 -4.75 10.31
N THR A 69 11.45 -5.35 9.31
CA THR A 69 12.47 -4.69 8.47
C THR A 69 11.99 -4.59 7.03
N LYS A 70 12.64 -5.32 6.12
CA LYS A 70 12.37 -5.35 4.70
C LYS A 70 11.98 -6.77 4.27
N ARG A 71 10.99 -6.88 3.39
CA ARG A 71 10.70 -8.10 2.63
C ARG A 71 10.70 -7.76 1.15
N SER A 72 11.20 -8.66 0.31
CA SER A 72 11.22 -8.42 -1.14
C SER A 72 11.08 -9.73 -1.90
N GLU A 73 10.42 -9.67 -3.04
CA GLU A 73 10.26 -10.82 -3.95
C GLU A 73 10.43 -10.36 -5.40
N VAL A 74 10.88 -11.29 -6.25
CA VAL A 74 10.98 -11.04 -7.69
C VAL A 74 9.59 -11.08 -8.30
N VAL A 75 9.20 -9.98 -8.92
CA VAL A 75 7.94 -9.76 -9.64
C VAL A 75 8.28 -9.01 -10.92
N SER A 76 8.59 -9.74 -11.99
CA SER A 76 9.06 -9.18 -13.26
C SER A 76 7.95 -8.68 -14.19
N ASP A 77 6.69 -9.04 -13.90
CA ASP A 77 5.52 -8.63 -14.67
C ASP A 77 4.36 -8.36 -13.71
N LEU A 78 4.23 -7.10 -13.28
CA LEU A 78 3.19 -6.66 -12.36
C LEU A 78 2.09 -5.95 -13.15
N GLU A 79 1.04 -6.70 -13.47
CA GLU A 79 -0.15 -6.13 -14.12
C GLU A 79 -0.97 -5.28 -13.15
N GLU A 80 -1.21 -5.81 -11.95
CA GLU A 80 -1.97 -5.13 -10.90
C GLU A 80 -1.49 -5.55 -9.50
N LEU A 81 -1.33 -4.56 -8.63
CA LEU A 81 -1.11 -4.75 -7.19
C LEU A 81 -2.38 -4.35 -6.44
N HIS A 82 -2.87 -5.24 -5.58
CA HIS A 82 -4.01 -4.99 -4.71
C HIS A 82 -3.53 -4.84 -3.27
N ILE A 83 -3.82 -3.70 -2.65
CA ILE A 83 -3.48 -3.41 -1.25
C ILE A 83 -4.78 -3.27 -0.47
N VAL A 84 -4.91 -4.02 0.62
CA VAL A 84 -5.99 -3.87 1.60
C VAL A 84 -5.36 -3.49 2.92
N ALA A 85 -5.69 -2.30 3.41
CA ALA A 85 -5.23 -1.81 4.71
C ALA A 85 -6.41 -1.73 5.68
N ASP A 86 -6.13 -2.13 6.91
CA ASP A 86 -6.94 -1.87 8.09
C ASP A 86 -6.07 -1.11 9.11
N TYR A 87 -6.66 -0.64 10.22
CA TYR A 87 -6.01 0.17 11.24
C TYR A 87 -4.64 -0.33 11.68
N SER A 88 -4.43 -1.64 11.67
CA SER A 88 -3.21 -2.24 12.22
C SER A 88 -2.56 -3.30 11.34
N SER A 89 -2.99 -3.41 10.09
CA SER A 89 -2.47 -4.41 9.16
C SER A 89 -2.58 -3.98 7.71
N VAL A 90 -1.63 -4.44 6.91
CA VAL A 90 -1.63 -4.28 5.46
C VAL A 90 -1.47 -5.65 4.83
N GLU A 91 -2.36 -5.95 3.89
CA GLU A 91 -2.33 -7.12 3.04
C GLU A 91 -2.12 -6.69 1.59
N ILE A 92 -1.25 -7.40 0.87
CA ILE A 92 -0.88 -7.08 -0.51
C ILE A 92 -0.99 -8.36 -1.34
N PHE A 93 -1.68 -8.26 -2.46
CA PHE A 93 -1.90 -9.34 -3.41
C PHE A 93 -1.42 -8.90 -4.79
N ILE A 94 -0.86 -9.85 -5.54
CA ILE A 94 -0.49 -9.66 -6.93
C ILE A 94 -1.49 -10.42 -7.77
N LYS A 95 -2.09 -9.75 -8.76
CA LYS A 95 -3.06 -10.38 -9.66
C LYS A 95 -2.45 -11.61 -10.32
N ASP A 96 -3.24 -12.68 -10.42
CA ASP A 96 -2.88 -13.96 -11.03
C ASP A 96 -1.64 -14.64 -10.44
N SER A 97 -1.30 -14.33 -9.19
CA SER A 97 -0.19 -14.92 -8.44
C SER A 97 -0.68 -15.56 -7.14
N SER A 98 0.02 -16.61 -6.68
CA SER A 98 -0.15 -17.14 -5.33
C SER A 98 0.62 -16.34 -4.27
N LEU A 99 1.38 -15.32 -4.69
CA LEU A 99 2.18 -14.49 -3.80
C LEU A 99 1.30 -13.45 -3.10
N SER A 100 1.34 -13.46 -1.77
CA SER A 100 0.70 -12.46 -0.92
C SER A 100 1.62 -12.01 0.21
N PHE A 101 1.50 -10.75 0.61
CA PHE A 101 2.18 -10.18 1.77
C PHE A 101 1.17 -9.76 2.81
N THR A 102 1.51 -10.01 4.07
CA THR A 102 0.73 -9.54 5.22
C THR A 102 1.70 -9.04 6.26
N THR A 103 1.42 -7.87 6.81
CA THR A 103 2.18 -7.32 7.93
C THR A 103 1.26 -6.59 8.91
N ARG A 104 1.69 -6.56 10.17
CA ARG A 104 1.14 -5.62 11.15
C ARG A 104 1.87 -4.28 11.01
N TYR A 105 1.16 -3.21 11.30
CA TYR A 105 1.60 -1.83 11.08
C TYR A 105 0.89 -0.95 12.11
N TYR A 106 1.63 -0.15 12.87
CA TYR A 106 1.07 0.64 13.98
C TYR A 106 1.54 2.10 13.92
N PRO A 107 1.04 2.91 12.98
CA PRO A 107 1.47 4.30 12.87
C PRO A 107 0.71 5.20 13.85
N ASP A 108 1.31 6.35 14.16
CA ASP A 108 0.65 7.40 14.97
C ASP A 108 -0.40 8.18 14.18
N GLN A 109 -0.24 8.26 12.86
CA GLN A 109 -1.11 8.97 11.94
C GLN A 109 -1.35 8.13 10.69
N TYR A 110 -2.41 8.40 9.93
CA TYR A 110 -2.74 7.61 8.75
C TYR A 110 -2.78 8.49 7.52
N TRP A 111 -2.01 8.10 6.50
CA TRP A 111 -2.06 8.71 5.19
C TRP A 111 -1.47 7.78 4.14
N VAL A 112 -1.79 8.06 2.88
CA VAL A 112 -1.29 7.35 1.71
C VAL A 112 -0.64 8.37 0.76
N ASP A 113 0.59 8.13 0.33
CA ASP A 113 1.27 8.87 -0.73
C ASP A 113 1.72 7.89 -1.80
N PHE A 114 1.16 8.03 -3.00
CA PHE A 114 1.51 7.25 -4.17
C PHE A 114 2.21 8.13 -5.19
N VAL A 115 3.33 7.61 -5.68
CA VAL A 115 4.14 8.21 -6.74
C VAL A 115 4.47 7.13 -7.75
N GLY A 116 3.97 7.28 -8.97
CA GLY A 116 4.29 6.43 -10.11
C GLY A 116 4.52 7.26 -11.36
N ASP A 117 4.73 6.58 -12.49
CA ASP A 117 4.72 7.23 -13.80
C ASP A 117 3.36 7.89 -14.09
N PRO A 118 3.28 8.99 -14.87
CA PRO A 118 2.01 9.65 -15.17
C PRO A 118 0.92 8.76 -15.79
N THR A 119 1.32 7.64 -16.40
CA THR A 119 0.40 6.63 -16.96
C THR A 119 0.01 5.54 -15.96
N SER A 120 0.72 5.42 -14.84
CA SER A 120 0.35 4.54 -13.73
C SER A 120 -0.89 5.07 -13.03
N VAL A 121 -1.81 4.18 -12.71
CA VAL A 121 -3.06 4.55 -12.04
C VAL A 121 -3.15 3.82 -10.72
N LEU A 122 -3.37 4.57 -9.64
CA LEU A 122 -3.85 4.03 -8.37
C LEU A 122 -5.32 4.43 -8.19
N LYS A 123 -6.16 3.44 -7.91
CA LYS A 123 -7.57 3.60 -7.49
C LYS A 123 -7.67 3.21 -6.03
N LEU A 124 -8.31 4.03 -5.21
CA LEU A 124 -8.45 3.77 -3.77
C LEU A 124 -9.89 4.00 -3.34
N TRP A 125 -10.40 3.06 -2.56
CA TRP A 125 -11.65 3.19 -1.85
C TRP A 125 -11.38 3.20 -0.36
N GLU A 126 -11.89 4.21 0.33
CA GLU A 126 -11.92 4.19 1.78
C GLU A 126 -12.81 3.03 2.26
N LEU A 127 -12.41 2.37 3.33
CA LEU A 127 -13.20 1.31 3.94
C LEU A 127 -13.75 1.79 5.28
N ASN A 128 -15.01 1.46 5.55
CA ASN A 128 -15.56 1.62 6.89
C ASN A 128 -14.85 0.63 7.84
N CYS A 129 -14.08 1.17 8.77
CA CYS A 129 -13.44 0.42 9.83
C CYS A 129 -13.70 1.08 11.19
N THR A 130 -13.74 0.26 12.23
CA THR A 130 -13.91 0.74 13.61
C THR A 130 -12.53 0.82 14.23
N GLN A 131 -12.21 1.95 14.88
CA GLN A 131 -11.00 2.02 15.68
C GLN A 131 -10.99 0.86 16.69
N PRO A 132 -9.87 0.14 16.82
CA PRO A 132 -9.71 -0.80 17.93
C PRO A 132 -9.98 -0.05 19.24
N GLN A 133 -10.83 -0.62 20.09
CA GLN A 133 -11.06 -0.12 21.45
C GLN A 133 -9.83 -0.32 22.34
#